data_AF-A0A6B3DYX8-F1
#
_entry.id   AF-A0A6B3DYX8-F1
#
_cell.length_a   1.000
_cell.length_b   1.000
_cell.length_c   1.000
_cell.angle_alpha   90.00
_cell.angle_beta   90.00
_cell.angle_gamma   90.00
#
_symmetry.space_group_name_H-M   'P 1'
#
loop_
_entity.id
_entity.type
_entity.pdbx_description
1 polymer ?
#
loop_
_entity_poly.entity_id
_entity_poly.type
_entity_poly.pdbx_seq_one_letter_code
_entity_poly.pdbx_strand_id
1 'polypeptide(L)' 'EPYAAALRTGPVPVVGRLEGGRCLLDLRAVPAEDDAHLAEAVLAVRPAADGPR' A
#
# COMPACT_ATOMS: atom_id res chain seq x y z
N GLU A 1 5.97 4.29 -7.27
CA GLU A 1 4.85 5.05 -6.65
C GLU A 1 3.44 4.52 -6.91
N PRO A 2 3.12 3.78 -8.01
CA PRO A 2 1.72 3.50 -8.37
C PRO A 2 0.97 2.63 -7.35
N TYR A 3 1.70 1.84 -6.56
CA TYR A 3 1.13 1.14 -5.42
C TYR A 3 0.51 2.08 -4.38
N ALA A 4 1.10 3.25 -4.12
CA ALA A 4 0.55 4.19 -3.13
C ALA A 4 -0.82 4.73 -3.58
N ALA A 5 -0.99 5.01 -4.87
CA ALA A 5 -2.28 5.42 -5.41
C ALA A 5 -3.31 4.29 -5.27
N ALA A 6 -2.97 3.08 -5.74
CA ALA A 6 -3.87 1.94 -5.67
C ALA A 6 -4.28 1.56 -4.23
N LEU A 7 -3.34 1.61 -3.28
CA LEU A 7 -3.58 1.36 -1.85
C LEU A 7 -4.50 2.40 -1.20
N ARG A 8 -4.36 3.68 -1.56
CA ARG A 8 -5.19 4.77 -0.99
C ARG A 8 -6.64 4.73 -1.48
N THR A 9 -6.87 4.21 -2.68
CA THR A 9 -8.20 4.14 -3.30
C THR A 9 -8.83 2.74 -3.22
N GLY A 10 -8.16 1.79 -2.57
CA GLY A 10 -8.67 0.44 -2.38
C GLY A 10 -9.87 0.39 -1.41
N PRO A 11 -10.54 -0.78 -1.29
CA PRO A 11 -11.69 -0.95 -0.39
C PRO A 11 -11.39 -0.61 1.07
N VAL A 12 -10.16 -0.90 1.51
CA VAL A 12 -9.59 -0.44 2.79
C VAL A 12 -8.42 0.48 2.45
N PRO A 13 -8.55 1.80 2.67
CA PRO A 13 -7.48 2.75 2.37
C PRO A 13 -6.23 2.52 3.22
N VAL A 14 -5.08 2.34 2.58
CA VAL A 14 -3.78 2.20 3.24
C VAL A 14 -2.87 3.36 2.84
N VAL A 15 -2.29 4.04 3.83
CA VAL A 15 -1.38 5.17 3.62
C VAL A 15 0.06 4.75 3.95
N GLY A 16 0.91 4.82 2.94
CA GLY A 16 2.36 4.62 3.07
C GLY A 16 3.16 5.88 2.71
N ARG A 17 4.45 5.85 3.04
CA ARG A 17 5.44 6.85 2.63
C ARG A 17 6.01 6.46 1.26
N LEU A 18 6.29 7.46 0.43
CA LEU A 18 7.05 7.29 -0.81
C LEU A 18 8.54 7.54 -0.55
N GLU A 19 9.39 6.63 -0.99
CA GLU A 19 10.84 6.74 -0.86
C GLU A 19 11.53 6.01 -2.02
N GLY A 20 12.38 6.69 -2.79
CA GLY A 20 13.14 6.06 -3.89
C GLY A 20 12.27 5.32 -4.91
N GLY A 21 11.10 5.86 -5.25
CA GLY A 21 10.15 5.24 -6.19
C GLY A 21 9.32 4.09 -5.59
N ARG A 22 9.50 3.74 -4.32
CA ARG A 22 8.77 2.68 -3.61
C ARG A 22 7.71 3.26 -2.68
N CYS A 23 6.69 2.46 -2.38
CA CYS A 23 5.72 2.73 -1.31
C CYS A 23 6.09 1.87 -0.10
N LEU A 24 6.43 2.49 1.02
CA LEU A 24 6.81 1.84 2.27
C LEU A 24 5.69 1.98 3.30
N LEU A 25 5.39 0.89 4.00
CA LEU A 25 4.41 0.85 5.08
C LEU A 25 5.15 0.71 6.41
N ASP A 26 4.86 1.58 7.37
CA ASP A 26 5.40 1.47 8.73
C ASP A 26 4.43 0.64 9.58
N LEU A 27 4.78 -0.62 9.84
CA LEU A 27 3.96 -1.51 10.66
C LEU A 27 3.86 -1.05 12.12
N ARG A 28 4.78 -0.22 12.61
CA ARG A 28 4.69 0.33 13.98
C ARG A 28 3.60 1.37 14.15
N ALA A 29 3.11 1.93 13.04
CA ALA A 29 1.98 2.86 13.03
C ALA A 29 0.63 2.15 12.96
N VAL A 30 0.62 0.82 12.86
CA VAL A 30 -0.57 -0.02 12.74
C VAL A 30 -0.67 -0.91 13.98
N PRO A 31 -1.85 -1.04 14.63
CA PRO A 31 -2.06 -2.01 15.70
C PRO A 31 -1.83 -3.43 15.20
N ALA A 32 -1.21 -4.29 16.00
CA ALA A 32 -0.86 -5.65 15.57
C ALA A 32 -2.10 -6.51 15.25
N GLU A 33 -3.25 -6.21 15.86
CA GLU A 33 -4.53 -6.85 15.54
C GLU A 33 -5.01 -6.60 14.11
N ASP A 34 -4.51 -5.54 13.45
CA ASP A 34 -4.87 -5.16 12.08
C ASP A 34 -3.91 -5.71 11.03
N ASP A 35 -2.87 -6.46 11.41
CA ASP A 35 -1.88 -7.01 10.47
C ASP A 35 -2.54 -7.84 9.36
N ALA A 36 -3.55 -8.64 9.71
CA ALA A 36 -4.30 -9.44 8.75
C ALA A 36 -5.09 -8.56 7.77
N HIS A 37 -5.78 -7.52 8.26
CA HIS A 37 -6.52 -6.59 7.42
C HIS A 37 -5.59 -5.80 6.49
N LEU A 38 -4.43 -5.39 7.00
CA LEU A 38 -3.40 -4.72 6.22
C LEU A 38 -2.86 -5.62 5.11
N ALA A 39 -2.56 -6.88 5.41
CA ALA A 39 -2.10 -7.85 4.43
C ALA A 39 -3.13 -8.07 3.32
N GLU A 40 -4.41 -8.25 3.67
CA GLU A 40 -5.49 -8.38 2.70
C GLU A 40 -5.63 -7.14 1.81
N ALA A 41 -5.58 -5.94 2.39
CA ALA A 41 -5.63 -4.69 1.63
C ALA A 41 -4.47 -4.56 0.62
N VAL A 42 -3.26 -4.99 1.01
CA VAL A 42 -2.08 -4.99 0.14
C VAL A 42 -2.21 -6.03 -0.99
N LEU A 43 -2.73 -7.21 -0.70
CA LEU A 43 -2.89 -8.28 -1.69
C LEU A 43 -4.00 -7.99 -2.70
N ALA A 44 -5.04 -7.26 -2.28
CA ALA A 44 -6.21 -6.91 -3.09
C ALA A 44 -5.93 -5.89 -4.20
N VAL A 45 -4.87 -5.08 -4.07
CA VAL A 45 -4.57 -4.05 -5.07
C VAL A 45 -3.64 -4.55 -6.17
N ARG A 46 -3.77 -3.92 -7.33
CA ARG A 46 -2.78 -3.97 -8.41
C ARG A 46 -2.45 -2.51 -8.77
N PRO A 47 -1.16 -2.14 -8.83
CA PRO A 47 -0.80 -0.81 -9.31
C PRO A 47 -1.18 -0.72 -10.78
N ALA A 48 -1.49 0.49 -11.25
CA ALA A 48 -1.44 0.74 -12.68
C ALA A 48 -0.04 0.31 -13.17
N ALA A 49 0.03 -0.32 -14.35
CA ALA A 49 1.31 -0.64 -14.95
C ALA A 49 2.14 0.65 -15.02
N ASP A 50 3.31 0.67 -14.38
CA ASP A 50 4.26 1.75 -14.60
C ASP A 50 4.53 1.81 -16.11
N GLY A 51 4.42 2.99 -16.71
CA GLY A 51 4.92 3.24 -18.06
C GLY A 51 6.38 2.79 -18.19
N PRO A 52 6.89 2.55 -19.41
CA PRO A 52 8.15 1.82 -19.62
C PRO A 52 9.28 2.41 -18.76
N ARG A 53 9.91 1.53 -17.98
CA ARG A 53 11.08 1.81 -17.14
C ARG A 53 12.32 2.11 -17.95
#